data_AF-A0A6B3HAV2-F1
#
_entry.id   AF-A0A6B3HAV2-F1
#
_cell.length_a   1.000
_cell.length_b   1.000
_cell.length_c   1.000
_cell.angle_alpha   90.00
_cell.angle_beta   90.00
_cell.angle_gamma   90.00
#
_symmetry.space_group_name_H-M   'P 1'
#
loop_
_entity.id
_entity.type
_entity.pdbx_description
1 polymer ?
#
loop_
_entity_poly.entity_id
_entity_poly.type
_entity_poly.pdbx_seq_one_letter_code
_entity_poly.pdbx_strand_id
1 'polypeptide(L)'
;MAAKIDIDSYVQGVLDGRRAFVARAITLVESTRAEHRVLAQQLLSQLLPHAGKARRIGISGVPGVGKSTFIDALGTMLTGLGHRVAVLAVDPS
;
A
#
# COMPACT_ATOMS: atom_id res chain seq x y z
N MET A 1 14.64 -21.48 8.00
CA MET A 1 15.45 -20.62 7.11
C MET A 1 14.49 -19.65 6.43
N ALA A 2 14.58 -18.35 6.70
CA ALA A 2 13.68 -17.39 6.04
C ALA A 2 13.92 -17.45 4.53
N ALA A 3 12.86 -17.53 3.73
CA ALA A 3 12.98 -17.50 2.28
C ALA A 3 13.73 -16.22 1.85
N LYS A 4 14.70 -16.36 0.94
CA LYS A 4 15.46 -15.23 0.41
C LYS A 4 14.48 -14.24 -0.22
N ILE A 5 14.58 -12.96 0.15
CA ILE A 5 13.80 -11.89 -0.45
C ILE A 5 14.38 -11.62 -1.83
N ASP A 6 13.61 -11.95 -2.87
CA ASP A 6 13.94 -11.65 -4.25
C ASP A 6 13.22 -10.37 -4.69
N ILE A 7 13.98 -9.30 -4.93
CA ILE A 7 13.42 -7.97 -5.24
C ILE A 7 12.69 -7.97 -6.57
N ASP A 8 13.20 -8.67 -7.58
CA ASP A 8 12.60 -8.65 -8.91
C ASP A 8 11.23 -9.33 -8.90
N SER A 9 11.10 -10.45 -8.18
CA SER A 9 9.81 -11.10 -7.93
C SER A 9 8.83 -10.18 -7.18
N TYR A 10 9.31 -9.37 -6.24
CA TYR A 10 8.47 -8.42 -5.52
C TYR A 10 7.99 -7.29 -6.43
N VAL A 11 8.88 -6.72 -7.24
CA VAL A 11 8.55 -5.66 -8.21
C VAL A 11 7.49 -6.16 -9.17
N GLN A 12 7.71 -7.30 -9.82
CA GLN A 12 6.73 -7.88 -10.76
C GLN A 12 5.40 -8.17 -10.07
N GLY A 13 5.42 -8.78 -8.89
CA GLY A 13 4.21 -9.05 -8.12
C GLY A 13 3.41 -7.80 -7.76
N VAL A 14 4.07 -6.68 -7.46
CA VAL A 14 3.42 -5.40 -7.18
C VAL A 14 2.85 -4.77 -8.46
N LEU A 15 3.61 -4.77 -9.55
CA LEU A 15 3.15 -4.20 -10.84
C LEU A 15 1.96 -4.97 -11.43
N ASP A 16 1.93 -6.29 -11.26
CA ASP A 16 0.80 -7.15 -11.60
C ASP A 16 -0.42 -6.96 -10.68
N GLY A 17 -0.29 -6.19 -9.60
CA GLY A 17 -1.36 -5.99 -8.63
C GLY A 17 -1.68 -7.22 -7.77
N ARG A 18 -0.73 -8.17 -7.61
CA ARG A 18 -0.94 -9.37 -6.80
C ARG A 18 -0.97 -9.00 -5.33
N ARG A 19 -2.15 -9.09 -4.71
CA ARG A 19 -2.39 -8.67 -3.30
C ARG A 19 -1.37 -9.23 -2.29
N ALA A 20 -0.96 -10.48 -2.45
CA ALA A 20 0.05 -11.11 -1.58
C ALA A 20 1.43 -10.43 -1.67
N PHE A 21 1.85 -10.01 -2.87
CA PHE A 21 3.11 -9.30 -3.05
C PHE A 21 3.04 -7.86 -2.56
N VAL A 22 1.90 -7.18 -2.75
CA VAL A 22 1.67 -5.86 -2.17
C VAL A 22 1.77 -5.90 -0.65
N ALA A 23 1.11 -6.87 0.00
CA ALA A 23 1.20 -7.03 1.45
C ALA A 23 2.64 -7.29 1.93
N ARG A 24 3.37 -8.21 1.27
CA ARG A 24 4.77 -8.50 1.59
C ARG A 24 5.69 -7.28 1.37
N ALA A 25 5.44 -6.48 0.34
CA ALA A 25 6.18 -5.26 0.06
C ALA A 25 5.96 -4.21 1.16
N ILE A 26 4.72 -4.02 1.61
CA ILE A 26 4.40 -3.13 2.74
C ILE A 26 5.14 -3.60 4.01
N THR A 27 5.05 -4.89 4.35
CA THR A 27 5.78 -5.46 5.49
C THR A 27 7.30 -5.27 5.39
N LEU A 28 7.86 -5.39 4.19
CA LEU A 28 9.29 -5.15 3.96
C LEU A 28 9.66 -3.69 4.21
N VAL A 29 8.86 -2.75 3.72
CA VAL A 29 9.05 -1.30 3.89
C VAL A 29 8.89 -0.86 5.35
N GLU A 30 7.98 -1.47 6.10
CA GLU A 30 7.74 -1.17 7.52
C GLU A 30 8.76 -1.82 8.46
N SER A 31 9.62 -2.71 7.95
CA SER A 31 10.53 -3.47 8.80
C SER A 31 11.67 -2.62 9.37
N THR A 32 11.95 -2.80 10.66
CA THR A 32 13.03 -2.13 11.39
C THR A 32 14.40 -2.81 11.26
N ARG A 33 14.51 -3.93 10.54
CA ARG A 33 15.79 -4.63 10.32
C ARG A 33 16.67 -3.89 9.31
N ALA A 34 17.96 -3.77 9.59
CA ALA A 34 18.91 -3.04 8.72
C ALA A 34 18.98 -3.62 7.30
N GLU A 35 19.04 -4.95 7.18
CA GLU A 35 19.05 -5.65 5.89
C GLU A 35 17.77 -5.37 5.08
N HIS A 36 16.62 -5.35 5.75
CA HIS A 36 15.33 -5.07 5.13
C HIS A 36 15.24 -3.64 4.63
N ARG A 37 15.83 -2.66 5.34
CA ARG A 37 15.85 -1.26 4.88
C ARG A 37 16.56 -1.10 3.54
N VAL A 38 17.69 -1.80 3.33
CA VAL A 38 18.42 -1.75 2.05
C VAL A 38 17.57 -2.33 0.92
N LEU A 39 16.96 -3.49 1.16
CA LEU A 39 16.06 -4.16 0.22
C LEU A 39 14.81 -3.32 -0.09
N ALA A 40 14.22 -2.67 0.92
CA ALA A 40 13.07 -1.79 0.76
C ALA A 40 13.40 -0.57 -0.11
N GLN A 41 14.57 0.05 0.08
CA GLN A 41 15.02 1.16 -0.77
C GLN A 41 15.18 0.71 -2.23
N GLN A 42 15.80 -0.44 -2.47
CA GLN A 42 15.93 -1.02 -3.81
C GLN A 42 14.56 -1.27 -4.46
N LEU A 43 13.63 -1.89 -3.72
CA LEU A 43 12.26 -2.13 -4.18
C LEU A 43 11.55 -0.82 -4.54
N LEU A 44 11.61 0.20 -3.68
CA LEU A 44 10.97 1.49 -3.91
C LEU A 44 11.59 2.22 -5.12
N SER A 45 12.91 2.22 -5.27
CA SER A 45 13.59 2.81 -6.43
C SER A 45 13.10 2.22 -7.75
N GLN A 46 12.89 0.90 -7.81
CA GLN A 46 12.37 0.24 -9.02
C GLN A 46 10.88 0.53 -9.27
N LEU A 47 10.08 0.72 -8.20
CA LEU A 47 8.64 1.00 -8.32
C LEU A 47 8.31 2.47 -8.58
N LEU A 48 9.19 3.40 -8.21
CA LEU A 48 8.97 4.85 -8.33
C LEU A 48 8.53 5.32 -9.73
N PRO A 49 9.11 4.84 -10.85
CA PRO A 49 8.67 5.21 -12.20
C PRO A 49 7.21 4.84 -12.53
N HIS A 50 6.62 3.89 -11.79
CA HIS A 50 5.26 3.42 -11.98
C HIS A 50 4.23 4.11 -11.06
N ALA A 51 4.68 4.97 -10.14
CA ALA A 51 3.84 5.69 -9.20
C ALA A 51 3.20 6.96 -9.82
N GLY A 52 2.36 7.66 -9.04
CA GLY A 52 1.83 8.98 -9.40
C GLY A 52 0.55 9.02 -10.23
N LYS A 53 0.08 7.86 -10.74
CA LYS A 53 -1.15 7.78 -11.56
C LYS A 53 -2.45 7.72 -10.74
N ALA A 54 -2.36 7.60 -9.42
CA ALA A 54 -3.52 7.49 -8.53
C ALA A 54 -3.94 8.84 -7.95
N ARG A 55 -5.26 9.03 -7.76
CA ARG A 55 -5.81 10.16 -6.99
C ARG A 55 -5.59 9.89 -5.49
N ARG A 56 -4.98 10.84 -4.79
CA ARG A 56 -4.71 10.78 -3.33
C ARG A 56 -5.65 11.74 -2.61
N ILE A 57 -6.52 11.21 -1.75
CA ILE A 57 -7.56 11.97 -1.04
C ILE A 57 -7.36 11.78 0.46
N GLY A 58 -7.21 12.88 1.19
CA GLY A 58 -7.17 12.87 2.66
C GLY A 58 -8.58 12.97 3.24
N ILE A 59 -8.90 12.13 4.22
CA ILE A 59 -10.18 12.15 4.94
C ILE A 59 -9.86 12.28 6.44
N SER A 60 -10.38 13.33 7.06
CA SER A 60 -10.24 13.59 8.49
C SER A 60 -11.60 13.88 9.11
N GLY A 61 -11.72 13.73 10.42
CA GLY A 61 -12.94 14.00 11.16
C GLY A 61 -12.79 13.63 12.64
N VAL A 62 -13.59 14.27 13.49
CA VAL A 62 -13.59 14.00 14.95
C VAL A 62 -14.03 12.57 15.25
N PRO A 63 -13.63 11.99 16.40
CA PRO A 63 -14.12 10.68 16.83
C PRO A 63 -15.65 10.63 16.83
N GLY A 64 -16.22 9.54 16.29
CA GLY A 64 -17.68 9.35 16.23
C GLY A 64 -18.41 10.04 15.07
N VAL A 65 -17.75 10.85 14.22
CA VAL A 65 -18.39 11.56 13.09
C VAL A 65 -18.92 10.66 11.97
N GLY A 66 -18.74 9.34 12.06
CA GLY A 66 -19.12 8.40 11.00
C GLY A 66 -18.09 8.29 9.86
N LYS A 67 -16.83 8.69 10.09
CA LYS A 67 -15.74 8.59 9.10
C LYS A 67 -15.62 7.19 8.48
N SER A 68 -15.70 6.13 9.29
CA SER A 68 -15.56 4.76 8.78
C SER A 68 -16.74 4.37 7.86
N THR A 69 -17.96 4.74 8.24
CA THR A 69 -19.16 4.55 7.40
C THR A 69 -19.05 5.30 6.07
N PHE A 70 -18.53 6.53 6.11
CA PHE A 70 -18.30 7.32 4.90
C PHE A 70 -17.27 6.67 3.97
N ILE A 71 -16.12 6.23 4.51
CA ILE A 71 -15.05 5.58 3.73
C ILE A 71 -15.58 4.29 3.07
N ASP A 72 -16.38 3.50 3.79
CA ASP A 72 -16.96 2.25 3.28
C ASP A 72 -17.93 2.49 2.12
N ALA A 73 -18.86 3.44 2.30
CA ALA A 73 -19.80 3.82 1.25
C ALA A 73 -19.10 4.41 0.01
N LEU A 74 -18.12 5.31 0.21
CA LEU A 74 -17.34 5.89 -0.88
C LEU A 74 -16.51 4.83 -1.61
N GLY A 75 -15.85 3.93 -0.88
CA GLY A 75 -15.07 2.84 -1.45
C GLY A 75 -15.92 1.89 -2.28
N THR A 76 -17.09 1.50 -1.75
CA THR A 76 -18.05 0.64 -2.46
C THR A 76 -18.55 1.29 -3.75
N MET A 77 -18.90 2.58 -3.70
CA MET A 77 -19.30 3.34 -4.89
C MET A 77 -18.19 3.36 -5.94
N LEU A 78 -16.96 3.72 -5.55
CA LEU A 78 -15.82 3.83 -6.48
C LEU A 78 -15.45 2.48 -7.10
N THR A 79 -15.48 1.40 -6.32
CA THR A 79 -15.23 0.05 -6.83
C THR A 79 -16.34 -0.42 -7.75
N GLY A 80 -17.61 -0.06 -7.47
CA GLY A 80 -18.74 -0.27 -8.38
C GLY A 80 -18.61 0.47 -9.73
N LEU A 81 -17.85 1.58 -9.76
CA LEU A 81 -17.49 2.31 -10.98
C LEU A 81 -16.23 1.78 -11.68
N GLY A 82 -15.68 0.64 -11.22
CA GLY A 82 -14.49 0.02 -11.81
C GLY A 82 -13.16 0.59 -11.32
N HIS A 83 -13.15 1.47 -10.32
CA HIS A 83 -11.91 1.94 -9.73
C HIS A 83 -11.30 0.91 -8.77
N ARG A 84 -9.96 0.90 -8.71
CA ARG A 84 -9.23 0.18 -7.66
C ARG A 84 -8.96 1.14 -6.51
N VAL A 85 -9.47 0.80 -5.32
CA VAL A 85 -9.39 1.65 -4.13
C VAL A 85 -8.46 1.01 -3.10
N ALA A 86 -7.61 1.83 -2.47
CA ALA A 86 -6.82 1.47 -1.31
C ALA A 86 -7.11 2.48 -0.19
N VAL A 87 -7.19 2.01 1.05
CA VAL A 87 -7.38 2.84 2.25
C VAL A 87 -6.16 2.67 3.14
N LEU A 88 -5.49 3.78 3.45
CA LEU A 88 -4.39 3.83 4.40
C LEU A 88 -4.85 4.60 5.63
N ALA A 89 -4.81 3.95 6.79
CA ALA A 89 -5.07 4.61 8.07
C ALA A 89 -3.76 5.16 8.63
N VAL A 90 -3.80 6.40 9.11
CA VAL A 90 -2.69 7.04 9.82
C VAL A 90 -3.16 7.29 11.25
N ASP A 91 -2.46 6.71 12.22
CA ASP A 91 -2.74 6.87 13.64
C ASP A 91 -1.55 7.61 14.28
N PRO A 92 -1.68 8.91 14.60
CA PRO A 92 -0.66 9.68 15.28
C PRO A 92 -0.71 9.38 16.78
N SER A 93 -0.25 8.20 17.18
CA SER A 93 0.14 7.93 18.57
C SER A 93 1.45 8.64 18.91
#